data_AF-A0A098G5R7-F1
#
_entry.id   AF-A0A098G5R7-F1
#
_cell.length_a   1.000
_cell.length_b   1.000
_cell.length_c   1.000
_cell.angle_alpha   90.00
_cell.angle_beta   90.00
_cell.angle_gamma   90.00
#
_symmetry.space_group_name_H-M   'P 1'
#
loop_
_entity.id
_entity.type
_entity.pdbx_description
1 polymer ?
#
loop_
_entity_poly.entity_id
_entity_poly.type
_entity_poly.pdbx_seq_one_letter_code
_entity_poly.pdbx_strand_id
1 'polypeptide(L)' 'MAELEAVKKQNKVGIGVGLYDGYGSAQRLYIKRGYIPDGLGVTYDYNHVTPGADVCLDDDLVL' A
#
# COMPACT_ATOMS: atom_id res chain seq x y z
N MET A 1 -10.79 -14.49 5.53
CA MET A 1 -9.88 -13.61 4.78
C MET A 1 -8.99 -12.89 5.79
N ALA A 2 -7.71 -12.66 5.49
CA ALA A 2 -6.76 -12.07 6.45
C ALA A 2 -7.22 -10.70 6.99
N GLU A 3 -7.89 -9.90 6.14
CA GLU A 3 -8.47 -8.59 6.48
C GLU A 3 -9.47 -8.68 7.64
N LEU A 4 -10.36 -9.70 7.61
CA LEU A 4 -11.38 -9.91 8.64
C LEU A 4 -10.77 -10.31 9.99
N GLU A 5 -9.64 -11.00 9.99
CA GLU A 5 -8.93 -11.36 11.23
C GLU A 5 -8.12 -10.18 11.78
N ALA A 6 -7.59 -9.32 10.90
CA ALA A 6 -6.86 -8.11 11.30
C ALA A 6 -7.78 -7.07 11.97
N VAL A 7 -9.00 -6.88 11.46
CA VAL A 7 -9.99 -5.93 12.02
C VAL A 7 -10.37 -6.28 13.47
N LYS A 8 -10.27 -7.55 13.87
CA LYS A 8 -10.50 -7.96 15.27
C LYS A 8 -9.44 -7.44 16.24
N LYS A 9 -8.25 -7.09 15.73
CA LYS A 9 -7.08 -6.68 16.53
C LYS A 9 -6.78 -5.19 16.44
N GLN A 10 -7.15 -4.53 15.35
CA GLN A 10 -6.85 -3.13 15.08
C GLN A 10 -8.06 -2.40 14.52
N ASN A 11 -8.23 -1.14 14.93
CA ASN A 11 -9.36 -0.32 14.52
C ASN A 11 -9.26 0.18 13.08
N LYS A 12 -8.06 0.18 12.51
CA LYS A 12 -7.78 0.50 11.11
C LYS A 12 -6.88 -0.59 10.53
N VAL A 13 -7.30 -1.15 9.40
CA VAL A 13 -6.53 -2.14 8.64
C VAL A 13 -6.41 -1.61 7.22
N GLY A 14 -5.20 -1.64 6.68
CA GLY A 14 -4.89 -1.25 5.31
C GLY A 14 -4.06 -2.32 4.62
N ILE A 15 -3.73 -2.05 3.38
CA ILE A 15 -2.85 -2.85 2.54
C ILE A 15 -1.83 -1.90 1.91
N GLY A 16 -0.61 -2.38 1.71
CA GLY A 16 0.36 -1.73 0.84
C GLY A 16 0.32 -2.38 -0.54
N VAL A 17 0.42 -1.59 -1.59
CA VAL A 17 0.55 -2.09 -2.96
C VAL A 17 1.76 -1.46 -3.64
N GLY A 18 2.56 -2.30 -4.31
CA GLY A 18 3.70 -1.84 -5.09
C GLY A 18 3.28 -0.89 -6.22
N LEU A 19 4.21 -0.02 -6.62
CA LEU A 19 3.91 1.10 -7.52
C LEU A 19 4.32 0.90 -8.99
N TYR A 20 5.08 -0.16 -9.30
CA TYR A 20 5.45 -0.46 -10.68
C TYR A 20 4.45 -1.41 -11.36
N ASP A 21 4.59 -1.58 -12.68
CA ASP A 21 3.60 -2.22 -13.56
C ASP A 21 3.23 -3.65 -13.17
N GLY A 22 4.15 -4.39 -12.56
CA GLY A 22 3.91 -5.74 -12.04
C GLY A 22 2.74 -5.82 -11.05
N TYR A 23 2.47 -4.73 -10.33
CA TYR A 23 1.40 -4.63 -9.33
C TYR A 23 0.08 -4.08 -9.88
N GLY A 24 0.00 -3.70 -11.17
CA GLY A 24 -1.20 -3.08 -11.74
C GLY A 24 -2.47 -3.94 -11.63
N SER A 25 -2.31 -5.27 -11.67
CA SER A 25 -3.41 -6.21 -11.43
C SER A 25 -3.95 -6.11 -9.98
N ALA A 26 -3.06 -6.03 -8.99
CA ALA A 26 -3.38 -5.88 -7.58
C ALA A 26 -4.00 -4.51 -7.30
N GLN A 27 -3.42 -3.43 -7.83
CA GLN A 27 -3.96 -2.06 -7.70
C GLN A 27 -5.43 -2.01 -8.16
N ARG A 28 -5.71 -2.54 -9.36
CA ARG A 28 -7.08 -2.59 -9.90
C ARG A 28 -8.01 -3.48 -9.09
N LEU A 29 -7.52 -4.61 -8.58
CA LEU A 29 -8.30 -5.51 -7.74
C LEU A 29 -8.74 -4.80 -6.45
N TYR A 30 -7.84 -4.09 -5.78
CA TYR A 30 -8.14 -3.46 -4.50
C TYR A 30 -9.06 -2.25 -4.65
N ILE A 31 -8.86 -1.42 -5.67
CA ILE A 31 -9.80 -0.34 -5.99
C ILE A 31 -11.21 -0.90 -6.23
N LYS A 32 -11.33 -2.01 -6.99
CA LYS A 32 -12.62 -2.68 -7.22
C LYS A 32 -13.23 -3.27 -5.95
N ARG A 33 -12.42 -3.59 -4.94
CA ARG A 33 -12.86 -4.05 -3.61
C ARG A 33 -13.24 -2.91 -2.67
N GLY A 34 -13.13 -1.66 -3.10
CA GLY A 34 -13.49 -0.48 -2.30
C GLY A 34 -12.37 0.05 -1.41
N TYR A 35 -11.12 -0.39 -1.62
CA TYR A 35 -9.97 0.21 -0.95
C TYR A 35 -9.72 1.62 -1.48
N ILE A 36 -9.43 2.54 -0.55
CA ILE A 36 -9.14 3.95 -0.82
C ILE A 36 -7.76 4.25 -0.23
N PRO A 37 -6.83 4.85 -0.98
CA PRO A 37 -5.56 5.31 -0.44
C PRO A 37 -5.79 6.20 0.78
N ASP A 38 -5.00 6.01 1.83
CA ASP A 38 -5.22 6.69 3.11
C ASP A 38 -4.70 8.13 3.15
N GLY A 39 -4.04 8.58 2.07
CA GLY A 39 -3.52 9.93 1.91
C GLY A 39 -2.19 10.19 2.61
N LEU A 40 -1.51 9.16 3.15
CA LEU A 40 -0.22 9.31 3.82
C LEU A 40 0.99 9.28 2.87
N GLY A 41 0.75 9.08 1.57
CA GLY A 41 1.79 8.98 0.56
C GLY A 41 2.41 7.59 0.55
N VAL A 42 3.65 7.50 0.05
CA VAL A 42 4.33 6.23 -0.20
C VAL A 42 5.31 5.92 0.95
N THR A 43 5.57 4.64 1.13
CA THR A 43 6.63 4.15 2.03
C THR A 43 7.67 3.36 1.23
N TYR A 44 8.91 3.42 1.69
CA TYR A 44 10.00 2.56 1.25
C TYR A 44 10.52 1.79 2.46
N ASP A 45 10.58 0.46 2.39
CA ASP A 45 10.93 -0.40 3.53
C ASP A 45 10.11 -0.05 4.79
N TYR A 46 8.80 0.12 4.62
CA TYR A 46 7.85 0.54 5.67
C TYR A 46 8.12 1.89 6.35
N ASN A 47 8.99 2.72 5.78
CA ASN A 47 9.28 4.07 6.26
C ASN A 47 8.71 5.13 5.31
N HIS A 48 8.14 6.22 5.84
CA HIS A 48 7.63 7.31 5.02
C HIS A 48 8.73 7.93 4.16
N VAL A 49 8.44 8.08 2.86
CA VAL A 49 9.35 8.75 1.93
C VAL A 49 9.16 10.25 2.04
N THR A 50 10.24 10.98 2.31
CA THR A 50 10.21 12.45 2.33
C THR A 50 10.16 13.01 0.92
N PRO A 51 9.40 14.09 0.66
CA PRO A 51 9.40 14.76 -0.64
C PRO A 51 10.81 15.14 -1.09
N GLY A 52 11.17 14.77 -2.33
CA GLY A 52 12.49 15.02 -2.90
C GLY A 52 13.54 13.94 -2.61
N ALA A 53 13.20 12.87 -1.90
CA ALA A 53 14.07 11.70 -1.78
C ALA A 53 14.09 10.87 -3.06
N ASP A 54 15.27 10.37 -3.41
CA ASP A 54 15.43 9.31 -4.41
C ASP A 54 15.21 7.96 -3.74
N VAL A 55 14.30 7.16 -4.31
CA VAL A 55 13.99 5.79 -3.85
C VAL A 55 14.03 4.85 -5.04
N CYS A 56 14.44 3.60 -4.79
CA CYS A 56 14.43 2.57 -5.81
C CYS A 56 12.97 2.19 -6.13
N LEU A 57 12.65 2.07 -7.42
CA LEU A 57 11.35 1.57 -7.87
C LEU A 57 11.38 0.05 -7.88
N ASP A 58 11.21 -0.54 -6.71
CA ASP A 58 11.21 -1.99 -6.48
C ASP A 58 10.01 -2.42 -5.60
N ASP A 59 10.07 -3.63 -5.05
CA ASP A 59 9.03 -4.22 -4.22
C ASP A 59 8.83 -3.53 -2.86
N ASP A 60 9.82 -2.76 -2.40
CA ASP A 60 9.77 -2.07 -1.10
C ASP A 60 9.07 -0.70 -1.22
N LEU A 61 8.90 -0.17 -2.44
CA LEU A 61 8.17 1.07 -2.69
C LEU A 61 6.67 0.81 -2.84
N VAL A 62 5.92 1.13 -1.78
CA VAL A 62 4.48 0.83 -1.68
C VAL A 62 3.62 2.06 -1.34
N LEU A 63 2.37 2.04 -1.79
CA LEU A 63 1.29 2.96 -1.43
C LEU A 63 0.25 2.27 -0.54
#